data_AF-A0A8J6V7W8-F1
#
_entry.id   AF-A0A8J6V7W8-F1
#
_cell.length_a   1.000
_cell.length_b   1.000
_cell.length_c   1.000
_cell.angle_alpha   90.00
_cell.angle_beta   90.00
_cell.angle_gamma   90.00
#
_symmetry.space_group_name_H-M   'P 1'
#
loop_
_entity.id
_entity.type
_entity.pdbx_description
1 polymer ?
#
loop_
_entity_poly.entity_id
_entity_poly.type
_entity_poly.pdbx_seq_one_letter_code
_entity_poly.pdbx_strand_id
1 'polypeptide(L)'
;MSRRRSTPWIHRWSRLLIAAIALLGALVTGYLTVVKLTGGAAACPTTGCEQVLSSPYATVFGLPLTLFGLLAYISMAAFALAPMAVNPAEKKDLHSKLDNWTWLLLFAGGTAMTIFSGYLLYLLAFEIKAVCLYCLASALFSFSLLVLTLIGRAWEDIGQIFFTGIVVGMVALIGTLGVYASTKSSLATNPTAPNQDPSAILNPVGSPQPGIGWEVTTKSGPAEIALARHLNQIGAKMYSAYWCPHCYQQKQLFGKEGLNELGLVECAADGKNAQPDACVSAGIKSYPTWQIKGQPVAGVQSLEKLADLSGYQGPRNFNYSWPAP
;
A
#
# COMPACT_ATOMS: atom_id res chain seq x y z
N MET A 1 -19.37 -25.55 -48.65
CA MET A 1 -19.80 -25.81 -47.25
C MET A 1 -18.95 -24.98 -46.31
N SER A 2 -19.44 -23.80 -45.89
CA SER A 2 -18.76 -22.98 -44.89
C SER A 2 -19.03 -23.59 -43.51
N ARG A 3 -18.04 -24.28 -42.96
CA ARG A 3 -18.09 -24.84 -41.60
C ARG A 3 -18.09 -23.64 -40.64
N ARG A 4 -19.26 -23.19 -40.18
CA ARG A 4 -19.39 -22.22 -39.09
C ARG A 4 -18.60 -22.78 -37.90
N ARG A 5 -17.37 -22.29 -37.71
CA ARG A 5 -16.57 -22.57 -36.52
C ARG A 5 -17.34 -21.94 -35.37
N SER A 6 -18.04 -22.76 -34.58
CA SER A 6 -18.68 -22.31 -33.35
C SER A 6 -17.60 -21.64 -32.52
N THR A 7 -17.77 -20.35 -32.19
CA THR A 7 -16.84 -19.65 -31.30
C THR A 7 -16.78 -20.45 -30.00
N PRO A 8 -15.59 -20.96 -29.60
CA PRO A 8 -15.47 -21.69 -28.35
C PRO A 8 -16.09 -20.88 -27.20
N TRP A 9 -16.83 -21.54 -26.31
CA TRP A 9 -17.54 -20.91 -25.19
C TRP A 9 -16.65 -19.96 -24.38
N ILE A 10 -15.35 -20.28 -24.28
CA ILE A 10 -14.32 -19.47 -23.63
C ILE A 10 -14.19 -18.06 -24.21
N HIS A 11 -14.35 -17.87 -25.53
CA HIS A 11 -14.24 -16.55 -26.17
C HIS A 11 -15.44 -15.65 -25.87
N ARG A 12 -16.59 -16.25 -25.58
CA ARG A 12 -17.82 -15.49 -25.31
C ARG A 12 -17.87 -14.97 -23.88
N TRP A 13 -17.31 -15.72 -22.94
CA TRP A 13 -17.32 -15.38 -21.51
C TRP A 13 -16.03 -14.74 -21.01
N SER A 14 -14.92 -14.83 -21.76
CA SER A 14 -13.61 -14.27 -21.38
C SER A 14 -13.69 -12.79 -21.00
N ARG A 15 -14.34 -11.94 -21.81
CA ARG A 15 -14.48 -10.49 -21.50
C ARG A 15 -15.22 -10.24 -20.19
N LEU A 16 -16.29 -10.98 -19.91
CA LEU A 16 -17.05 -10.84 -18.68
C LEU A 16 -16.24 -11.31 -17.46
N LEU A 17 -15.49 -12.40 -17.59
CA LEU A 17 -14.61 -12.89 -16.53
C LEU A 17 -13.45 -11.91 -16.26
N ILE A 18 -12.84 -11.36 -17.32
CA ILE A 18 -11.80 -10.31 -17.21
C ILE A 18 -12.37 -9.09 -16.49
N ALA A 19 -13.56 -8.62 -16.89
CA ALA A 19 -14.22 -7.49 -16.23
C ALA A 19 -14.52 -7.76 -14.75
N ALA A 20 -15.01 -8.97 -14.42
CA ALA A 20 -15.32 -9.34 -13.03
C ALA A 20 -14.06 -9.36 -12.16
N ILE A 21 -12.97 -9.98 -12.63
CA ILE A 21 -11.68 -10.01 -11.89
C ILE A 21 -11.10 -8.60 -11.77
N ALA A 22 -11.18 -7.79 -12.83
CA ALA A 22 -10.69 -6.42 -12.80
C ALA A 22 -11.48 -5.55 -11.81
N LEU A 23 -12.80 -5.70 -11.73
CA LEU A 23 -13.64 -5.01 -10.74
C LEU A 23 -13.33 -5.45 -9.30
N LEU A 24 -13.10 -6.75 -9.06
CA LEU A 24 -12.66 -7.25 -7.75
C LEU A 24 -11.29 -6.67 -7.38
N GLY A 25 -10.33 -6.63 -8.32
CA GLY A 25 -9.04 -5.99 -8.12
C GLY A 25 -9.16 -4.49 -7.82
N ALA A 26 -10.05 -3.78 -8.52
CA ALA A 26 -10.35 -2.37 -8.26
C ALA A 26 -10.94 -2.16 -6.85
N LEU A 27 -11.86 -3.02 -6.41
CA LEU A 27 -12.42 -2.95 -5.05
C LEU A 27 -11.33 -3.15 -3.98
N VAL A 28 -10.47 -4.15 -4.15
CA VAL A 28 -9.38 -4.44 -3.21
C VAL A 28 -8.39 -3.28 -3.14
N THR A 29 -7.92 -2.81 -4.29
CA THR A 29 -6.96 -1.69 -4.35
C THR A 29 -7.58 -0.36 -3.92
N GLY A 30 -8.86 -0.15 -4.18
CA GLY A 30 -9.61 1.01 -3.71
C GLY A 30 -9.71 1.04 -2.18
N TYR A 31 -10.06 -0.08 -1.55
CA TYR A 31 -10.05 -0.22 -0.11
C TYR A 31 -8.68 0.13 0.50
N LEU A 32 -7.59 -0.44 -0.04
CA LEU A 32 -6.24 -0.16 0.46
C LEU A 32 -5.80 1.29 0.25
N THR A 33 -6.25 1.92 -0.83
CA THR A 33 -5.99 3.34 -1.08
C THR A 33 -6.65 4.21 -0.02
N VAL A 34 -7.90 3.93 0.34
CA VAL A 34 -8.60 4.64 1.43
C VAL A 34 -7.88 4.44 2.76
N VAL A 35 -7.51 3.20 3.09
CA VAL A 35 -6.77 2.88 4.32
C VAL A 35 -5.47 3.67 4.41
N LYS A 36 -4.68 3.68 3.33
CA LYS A 36 -3.40 4.39 3.29
C LYS A 36 -3.55 5.91 3.39
N LEU A 37 -4.56 6.49 2.74
CA LEU A 37 -4.82 7.94 2.79
C LEU A 37 -5.38 8.40 4.13
N THR A 38 -6.13 7.55 4.83
CA THR A 38 -6.73 7.86 6.13
C THR A 38 -5.79 7.56 7.30
N GLY A 39 -4.62 6.96 7.05
CA GLY A 39 -3.71 6.50 8.10
C GLY A 39 -4.31 5.38 8.97
N GLY A 40 -5.32 4.68 8.44
CA GLY A 40 -5.92 3.51 9.08
C GLY A 40 -5.04 2.27 8.88
N ALA A 41 -5.35 1.20 9.61
CA ALA A 41 -4.69 -0.09 9.42
C ALA A 41 -5.48 -0.98 8.47
N ALA A 42 -4.77 -1.73 7.62
CA ALA A 42 -5.41 -2.69 6.74
C ALA A 42 -5.97 -3.88 7.55
N ALA A 43 -7.20 -4.29 7.26
CA ALA A 43 -7.77 -5.50 7.83
C ALA A 43 -7.03 -6.72 7.28
N CYS A 44 -5.98 -7.16 7.95
CA CYS A 44 -5.16 -8.30 7.54
C CYS A 44 -4.99 -9.24 8.73
N PRO A 45 -5.20 -10.56 8.55
CA PRO A 45 -5.00 -11.54 9.62
C PRO A 45 -3.52 -11.68 10.02
N THR A 46 -2.61 -11.13 9.21
CA THR A 46 -1.18 -11.02 9.51
C THR A 46 -0.77 -9.55 9.63
N THR A 47 0.30 -9.27 10.37
CA THR A 47 0.91 -7.93 10.46
C THR A 47 1.68 -7.54 9.19
N GLY A 48 1.92 -8.49 8.29
CA GLY A 48 2.75 -8.28 7.09
C GLY A 48 2.12 -7.33 6.06
N CYS A 49 0.80 -7.24 5.98
CA CYS A 49 0.14 -6.27 5.08
C CYS A 49 0.49 -4.83 5.45
N GLU A 50 0.47 -4.51 6.76
CA GLU A 50 0.72 -3.17 7.27
C GLU A 50 2.19 -2.77 7.09
N GLN A 51 3.11 -3.70 7.37
CA GLN A 51 4.55 -3.51 7.14
C GLN A 51 4.87 -3.21 5.67
N VAL A 52 4.16 -3.85 4.73
CA VAL A 52 4.35 -3.63 3.30
C VAL A 52 3.77 -2.28 2.86
N LEU A 53 2.57 -1.92 3.33
CA LEU A 53 1.91 -0.67 2.97
C LEU A 53 2.62 0.58 3.49
N SER A 54 3.35 0.45 4.59
CA SER A 54 4.17 1.51 5.19
C SER A 54 5.63 1.50 4.73
N SER A 55 6.03 0.52 3.90
CA SER A 55 7.38 0.47 3.34
C SER A 55 7.61 1.60 2.30
N PRO A 56 8.88 2.01 2.06
CA PRO A 56 9.22 2.99 1.02
C PRO A 56 8.77 2.58 -0.38
N TYR A 57 8.60 1.27 -0.63
CA TYR A 57 8.16 0.72 -1.92
C TYR A 57 6.66 0.92 -2.19
N ALA A 58 5.87 1.26 -1.17
CA ALA A 58 4.44 1.46 -1.30
C ALA A 58 4.05 2.88 -1.75
N THR A 59 5.03 3.72 -2.09
CA THR A 59 4.83 5.06 -2.66
C THR A 59 5.62 5.21 -3.95
N VAL A 60 5.00 5.79 -4.96
CA VAL A 60 5.59 6.05 -6.29
C VAL A 60 5.28 7.50 -6.66
N PHE A 61 6.31 8.30 -6.95
CA PHE A 61 6.19 9.75 -7.19
C PHE A 61 5.43 10.52 -6.09
N GLY A 62 5.59 10.12 -4.83
CA GLY A 62 4.88 10.72 -3.69
C GLY A 62 3.42 10.29 -3.53
N LEU A 63 2.89 9.49 -4.47
CA LEU A 63 1.52 8.96 -4.41
C LEU A 63 1.49 7.49 -3.96
N PRO A 64 0.42 7.05 -3.27
CA PRO A 64 0.27 5.65 -2.90
C PRO A 64 0.30 4.73 -4.12
N LEU A 65 1.10 3.66 -4.05
CA LEU A 65 1.17 2.66 -5.12
C LEU A 65 -0.22 2.04 -5.43
N THR A 66 -1.04 1.91 -4.40
CA THR A 66 -2.41 1.37 -4.48
C THR A 66 -3.31 2.19 -5.42
N LEU A 67 -3.05 3.49 -5.58
CA LEU A 67 -3.78 4.36 -6.50
C LEU A 67 -3.48 3.99 -7.96
N PHE A 68 -2.22 3.71 -8.30
CA PHE A 68 -1.84 3.25 -9.64
C PHE A 68 -2.43 1.85 -9.92
N GLY A 69 -2.46 0.98 -8.90
CA GLY A 69 -3.14 -0.31 -8.99
C GLY A 69 -4.64 -0.16 -9.28
N LEU A 70 -5.33 0.75 -8.58
CA LEU A 70 -6.74 1.06 -8.80
C LEU A 70 -7.00 1.54 -10.23
N LEU A 71 -6.20 2.49 -10.71
CA LEU A 71 -6.31 2.99 -12.09
C LEU A 71 -6.08 1.90 -13.13
N ALA A 72 -5.10 1.01 -12.91
CA ALA A 72 -4.83 -0.10 -13.80
C ALA A 72 -6.03 -1.08 -13.86
N TYR A 73 -6.58 -1.47 -12.71
CA TYR A 73 -7.74 -2.36 -12.67
C TYR A 73 -9.01 -1.74 -13.28
N ILE A 74 -9.27 -0.45 -13.05
CA ILE A 74 -10.38 0.27 -13.70
C ILE A 74 -10.18 0.31 -15.23
N SER A 75 -8.96 0.57 -15.69
CA SER A 75 -8.65 0.60 -17.13
C SER A 75 -8.88 -0.76 -17.78
N MET A 76 -8.47 -1.85 -17.13
CA MET A 76 -8.71 -3.22 -17.59
C MET A 76 -10.21 -3.54 -17.66
N ALA A 77 -10.99 -3.14 -16.64
CA ALA A 77 -12.45 -3.29 -16.66
C ALA A 77 -13.08 -2.49 -17.82
N ALA A 78 -12.64 -1.25 -18.04
CA ALA A 78 -13.12 -0.42 -19.13
C ALA A 78 -12.84 -1.05 -20.51
N PHE A 79 -11.62 -1.53 -20.76
CA PHE A 79 -11.27 -2.20 -22.03
C PHE A 79 -12.02 -3.53 -22.23
N ALA A 80 -12.31 -4.25 -21.16
CA ALA A 80 -13.11 -5.46 -21.23
C ALA A 80 -14.57 -5.18 -21.64
N LEU A 81 -15.16 -4.11 -21.09
CA LEU A 81 -16.57 -3.73 -21.28
C LEU A 81 -16.81 -2.86 -22.54
N ALA A 82 -15.81 -2.13 -23.03
CA ALA A 82 -15.96 -1.13 -24.10
C ALA A 82 -16.65 -1.64 -25.38
N PRO A 83 -16.36 -2.84 -25.91
CA PRO A 83 -17.05 -3.33 -27.12
C PRO A 83 -18.53 -3.63 -26.90
N MET A 84 -18.96 -3.92 -25.66
CA MET A 84 -20.36 -4.18 -25.35
C MET A 84 -21.22 -2.90 -25.32
N ALA A 85 -20.58 -1.72 -25.22
CA ALA A 85 -21.27 -0.44 -25.29
C ALA A 85 -21.63 -0.04 -26.73
N VAL A 86 -21.11 -0.73 -27.75
CA VAL A 86 -21.35 -0.43 -29.16
C VAL A 86 -22.27 -1.50 -29.77
N ASN A 87 -23.46 -1.10 -30.23
CA ASN A 87 -24.39 -2.03 -30.86
C ASN A 87 -23.83 -2.59 -32.17
N PRO A 88 -23.61 -3.93 -32.27
CA PRO A 88 -23.01 -4.54 -33.46
C PRO A 88 -23.91 -4.47 -34.70
N ALA A 89 -25.20 -4.21 -34.52
CA ALA A 89 -26.19 -4.10 -35.59
C ALA A 89 -26.06 -2.80 -36.41
N GLU A 90 -25.58 -1.71 -35.82
CA GLU A 90 -25.51 -0.40 -36.49
C GLU A 90 -24.10 -0.09 -37.03
N LYS A 91 -23.04 -0.51 -36.34
CA LYS A 91 -21.65 -0.09 -36.67
C LYS A 91 -20.66 -1.26 -36.62
N LYS A 92 -20.83 -2.21 -37.54
CA LYS A 92 -20.04 -3.45 -37.60
C LYS A 92 -18.51 -3.24 -37.71
N ASP A 93 -18.06 -2.28 -38.53
CA ASP A 93 -16.63 -1.97 -38.69
C ASP A 93 -16.02 -1.34 -37.42
N LEU A 94 -16.75 -0.42 -36.79
CA LEU A 94 -16.33 0.21 -35.53
C LEU A 94 -16.24 -0.80 -34.39
N HIS A 95 -17.24 -1.69 -34.25
CA HIS A 95 -17.23 -2.76 -33.26
C HIS A 95 -16.02 -3.69 -33.46
N SER A 96 -15.74 -4.10 -34.70
CA SER A 96 -14.59 -4.97 -35.00
C SER A 96 -13.25 -4.32 -34.70
N LYS A 97 -13.07 -3.03 -35.06
CA LYS A 97 -11.85 -2.28 -34.75
C LYS A 97 -11.66 -2.09 -33.25
N LEU A 98 -12.73 -1.74 -32.53
CA LEU A 98 -12.70 -1.55 -31.09
C LEU A 98 -12.44 -2.86 -30.34
N ASP A 99 -13.04 -3.97 -30.77
CA ASP A 99 -12.78 -5.30 -30.22
C ASP A 99 -11.30 -5.69 -30.38
N ASN A 100 -10.73 -5.43 -31.56
CA ASN A 100 -9.32 -5.71 -31.83
C ASN A 100 -8.36 -4.89 -30.96
N TRP A 101 -8.57 -3.57 -30.90
CA TRP A 101 -7.72 -2.65 -30.13
C TRP A 101 -7.82 -2.91 -28.63
N THR A 102 -9.04 -3.06 -28.11
CA THR A 102 -9.25 -3.33 -26.68
C THR A 102 -8.59 -4.64 -26.26
N TRP A 103 -8.61 -5.68 -27.10
CA TRP A 103 -7.94 -6.93 -26.79
C TRP A 103 -6.42 -6.79 -26.73
N LEU A 104 -5.84 -6.00 -27.63
CA LEU A 104 -4.40 -5.70 -27.62
C LEU A 104 -4.03 -4.90 -26.36
N LEU A 105 -4.85 -3.92 -25.96
CA LEU A 105 -4.66 -3.16 -24.73
C LEU A 105 -4.81 -4.03 -23.47
N LEU A 106 -5.76 -4.98 -23.45
CA LEU A 106 -5.89 -5.96 -22.37
C LEU A 106 -4.63 -6.83 -22.27
N PHE A 107 -4.06 -7.24 -23.40
CA PHE A 107 -2.84 -8.05 -23.42
C PHE A 107 -1.62 -7.25 -22.94
N ALA A 108 -1.46 -6.03 -23.44
CA ALA A 108 -0.39 -5.13 -23.00
C ALA A 108 -0.52 -4.81 -21.49
N GLY A 109 -1.72 -4.42 -21.05
CA GLY A 109 -2.01 -4.13 -19.65
C GLY A 109 -1.79 -5.35 -18.75
N GLY A 110 -2.32 -6.52 -19.10
CA GLY A 110 -2.13 -7.76 -18.35
C GLY A 110 -0.66 -8.18 -18.25
N THR A 111 0.11 -8.01 -19.32
CA THR A 111 1.56 -8.30 -19.33
C THR A 111 2.31 -7.36 -18.40
N ALA A 112 2.08 -6.04 -18.51
CA ALA A 112 2.70 -5.04 -17.67
C ALA A 112 2.35 -5.23 -16.18
N MET A 113 1.07 -5.48 -15.87
CA MET A 113 0.61 -5.73 -14.50
C MET A 113 1.23 -6.99 -13.90
N THR A 114 1.36 -8.07 -14.68
CA THR A 114 1.96 -9.32 -14.20
C THR A 114 3.44 -9.14 -13.88
N ILE A 115 4.19 -8.43 -14.74
CA ILE A 115 5.62 -8.13 -14.53
C ILE A 115 5.81 -7.25 -13.30
N PHE A 116 5.02 -6.17 -13.20
CA PHE A 116 5.06 -5.27 -12.06
C PHE A 116 4.72 -6.00 -10.75
N SER A 117 3.65 -6.81 -10.75
CA SER A 117 3.27 -7.59 -9.58
C SER A 117 4.31 -8.66 -9.22
N GLY A 118 4.96 -9.28 -10.21
CA GLY A 118 6.07 -10.21 -9.99
C GLY A 118 7.27 -9.54 -9.31
N TYR A 119 7.60 -8.31 -9.71
CA TYR A 119 8.64 -7.53 -9.05
C TYR A 119 8.29 -7.20 -7.59
N LEU A 120 7.04 -6.82 -7.31
CA LEU A 120 6.61 -6.58 -5.92
C LEU A 120 6.68 -7.85 -5.08
N LEU A 121 6.31 -9.01 -5.64
CA LEU A 121 6.47 -10.31 -4.96
C LEU A 121 7.94 -10.63 -4.69
N TYR A 122 8.85 -10.28 -5.59
CA TYR A 122 10.29 -10.38 -5.36
C TYR A 122 10.71 -9.50 -4.16
N LEU A 123 10.28 -8.24 -4.08
CA LEU A 123 10.59 -7.37 -2.93
C LEU A 123 10.03 -7.93 -1.61
N LEU A 124 8.80 -8.47 -1.64
CA LEU A 124 8.16 -9.09 -0.48
C LEU A 124 8.97 -10.27 0.07
N ALA A 125 9.46 -11.14 -0.82
CA ALA A 125 10.18 -12.34 -0.44
C ALA A 125 11.62 -12.07 0.03
N PHE A 126 12.35 -11.21 -0.66
CA PHE A 126 13.79 -11.06 -0.44
C PHE A 126 14.18 -9.83 0.40
N GLU A 127 13.47 -8.71 0.23
CA GLU A 127 13.84 -7.43 0.86
C GLU A 127 13.04 -7.22 2.16
N ILE A 128 11.70 -7.28 2.08
CA ILE A 128 10.80 -6.95 3.21
C ILE A 128 10.61 -8.16 4.14
N LYS A 129 10.72 -9.39 3.61
CA LYS A 129 10.53 -10.65 4.34
C LYS A 129 9.19 -10.73 5.09
N ALA A 130 8.14 -10.20 4.46
CA ALA A 130 6.79 -10.15 5.02
C ALA A 130 5.76 -10.67 4.03
N VAL A 131 4.71 -11.32 4.54
CA VAL A 131 3.62 -11.85 3.72
C VAL A 131 2.43 -10.89 3.73
N CYS A 132 2.12 -10.33 2.57
CA CYS A 132 0.93 -9.50 2.36
C CYS A 132 -0.10 -10.25 1.49
N LEU A 133 -1.23 -10.62 2.10
CA LEU A 133 -2.31 -11.35 1.42
C LEU A 133 -2.94 -10.53 0.28
N TYR A 134 -3.04 -9.22 0.43
CA TYR A 134 -3.57 -8.36 -0.62
C TYR A 134 -2.64 -8.28 -1.85
N CYS A 135 -1.32 -8.26 -1.64
CA CYS A 135 -0.36 -8.30 -2.74
C CYS A 135 -0.39 -9.65 -3.46
N LEU A 136 -0.53 -10.75 -2.72
CA LEU A 136 -0.72 -12.08 -3.31
C LEU A 136 -2.02 -12.18 -4.11
N ALA A 137 -3.13 -11.66 -3.58
CA ALA A 137 -4.40 -11.60 -4.29
C ALA A 137 -4.28 -10.77 -5.58
N SER A 138 -3.63 -9.61 -5.53
CA SER A 138 -3.37 -8.80 -6.72
C SER A 138 -2.50 -9.52 -7.75
N ALA A 139 -1.47 -10.26 -7.31
CA ALA A 139 -0.66 -11.07 -8.20
C ALA A 139 -1.48 -12.15 -8.90
N LEU A 140 -2.33 -12.87 -8.15
CA LEU A 140 -3.24 -13.88 -8.71
C LEU A 140 -4.23 -13.26 -9.71
N PHE A 141 -4.79 -12.09 -9.40
CA PHE A 141 -5.69 -11.39 -10.31
C PHE A 141 -4.98 -10.96 -11.59
N SER A 142 -3.81 -10.33 -11.51
CA SER A 142 -3.01 -9.92 -12.68
C SER A 142 -2.64 -11.10 -13.59
N PHE A 143 -2.17 -12.21 -13.01
CA PHE A 143 -1.85 -13.42 -13.74
C PHE A 143 -3.10 -14.03 -14.41
N SER A 144 -4.21 -14.09 -13.68
CA SER A 144 -5.49 -14.59 -14.22
C SER A 144 -5.98 -13.73 -15.39
N LEU A 145 -5.86 -12.40 -15.30
CA LEU A 145 -6.22 -11.48 -16.39
C LEU A 145 -5.37 -11.73 -17.64
N LEU A 146 -4.06 -11.94 -17.48
CA LEU A 146 -3.17 -12.24 -18.61
C LEU A 146 -3.53 -13.59 -19.25
N VAL A 147 -3.73 -14.64 -18.45
CA VAL A 147 -4.09 -15.98 -18.94
C VAL A 147 -5.44 -15.96 -19.68
N LEU A 148 -6.45 -15.30 -19.12
CA LEU A 148 -7.75 -15.16 -19.76
C LEU A 148 -7.68 -14.34 -21.05
N THR A 149 -6.78 -13.36 -21.14
CA THR A 149 -6.58 -12.57 -22.36
C THR A 149 -5.88 -13.38 -23.45
N LEU A 150 -4.94 -14.26 -23.08
CA LEU A 150 -4.25 -15.14 -24.01
C LEU A 150 -5.19 -16.21 -24.60
N ILE A 151 -5.99 -16.87 -23.75
CA ILE A 151 -6.89 -17.97 -24.16
C ILE A 151 -8.21 -17.42 -24.72
N GLY A 152 -8.63 -16.24 -24.28
CA GLY A 152 -9.93 -15.65 -24.58
C GLY A 152 -10.09 -15.13 -26.01
N ARG A 153 -9.07 -15.22 -26.87
CA ARG A 153 -9.11 -14.85 -28.30
C ARG A 153 -8.27 -15.78 -29.16
N ALA A 154 -8.78 -16.09 -30.35
CA ALA A 154 -7.97 -16.71 -31.40
C ALA A 154 -7.14 -15.61 -32.06
N TRP A 155 -5.82 -15.68 -31.88
CA TRP A 155 -4.90 -14.72 -32.44
C TRP A 155 -4.51 -15.15 -33.84
N GLU A 156 -4.75 -14.29 -34.83
CA GLU A 156 -4.37 -14.54 -36.22
C GLU A 156 -2.85 -14.37 -36.41
N ASP A 157 -2.26 -13.36 -35.76
CA ASP A 157 -0.85 -13.01 -35.86
C ASP A 157 -0.07 -13.29 -34.57
N ILE A 158 0.42 -14.53 -34.42
CA ILE A 158 1.24 -14.93 -33.25
C ILE A 158 2.50 -14.07 -33.12
N GLY A 159 3.10 -13.66 -34.25
CA GLY A 159 4.29 -12.80 -34.27
C GLY A 159 4.04 -11.42 -33.64
N GLN A 160 2.85 -10.85 -33.85
CA GLN A 160 2.47 -9.57 -33.24
C GLN A 160 2.38 -9.69 -31.72
N ILE A 161 1.79 -10.77 -31.19
CA ILE A 161 1.69 -11.00 -29.73
C ILE A 161 3.06 -11.09 -29.11
N PHE A 162 3.95 -11.88 -29.73
CA PHE A 162 5.30 -12.08 -29.20
C PHE A 162 6.08 -10.77 -29.18
N PHE A 163 6.03 -10.00 -30.28
CA PHE A 163 6.69 -8.71 -30.36
C PHE A 163 6.12 -7.70 -29.37
N THR A 164 4.79 -7.56 -29.31
CA THR A 164 4.12 -6.68 -28.33
C THR A 164 4.41 -7.11 -26.90
N GLY A 165 4.42 -8.40 -26.61
CA GLY A 165 4.73 -8.95 -25.29
C GLY A 165 6.15 -8.64 -24.85
N ILE A 166 7.13 -8.79 -25.74
CA ILE A 166 8.54 -8.42 -25.46
C ILE A 166 8.65 -6.92 -25.23
N VAL A 167 8.13 -6.10 -26.13
CA VAL A 167 8.26 -4.64 -26.03
C VAL A 167 7.61 -4.13 -24.75
N VAL A 168 6.36 -4.53 -24.49
CA VAL A 168 5.66 -4.15 -23.26
C VAL A 168 6.37 -4.71 -22.04
N GLY A 169 6.89 -5.94 -22.12
CA GLY A 169 7.61 -6.55 -21.02
C GLY A 169 8.91 -5.83 -20.66
N MET A 170 9.70 -5.44 -21.66
CA MET A 170 10.89 -4.62 -21.48
C MET A 170 10.55 -3.26 -20.90
N VAL A 171 9.53 -2.57 -21.46
CA VAL A 171 9.11 -1.26 -20.98
C VAL A 171 8.62 -1.34 -19.53
N ALA A 172 7.80 -2.34 -19.20
CA ALA A 172 7.32 -2.55 -17.83
C ALA A 172 8.47 -2.85 -16.86
N LEU A 173 9.41 -3.72 -17.25
CA LEU A 173 10.56 -4.06 -16.42
C LEU A 173 11.47 -2.84 -16.20
N ILE A 174 11.87 -2.15 -17.27
CA ILE A 174 12.73 -0.96 -17.20
C ILE A 174 12.04 0.16 -16.43
N GLY A 175 10.75 0.39 -16.66
CA GLY A 175 9.96 1.38 -15.92
C GLY A 175 9.89 1.05 -14.43
N THR A 176 9.63 -0.21 -14.09
CA THR A 176 9.59 -0.66 -12.68
C THR A 176 10.96 -0.45 -12.01
N LEU A 177 12.04 -0.90 -12.65
CA LEU A 177 13.39 -0.75 -12.12
C LEU A 177 13.79 0.73 -12.02
N GLY A 178 13.45 1.55 -13.00
CA GLY A 178 13.74 2.99 -12.99
C GLY A 178 13.02 3.72 -11.87
N VAL A 179 11.73 3.43 -11.65
CA VAL A 179 10.95 4.00 -10.55
C VAL A 179 11.59 3.65 -9.20
N TYR A 180 11.93 2.38 -8.98
CA TYR A 180 12.43 1.91 -7.68
C TYR A 180 13.95 2.04 -7.49
N ALA A 181 14.72 2.33 -8.54
CA ALA A 181 16.14 2.67 -8.42
C ALA A 181 16.33 3.94 -7.60
N SER A 182 15.46 4.94 -7.80
CA SER A 182 15.47 6.17 -7.01
C SER A 182 15.25 5.88 -5.51
N THR A 183 14.29 5.01 -5.19
CA THR A 183 14.00 4.58 -3.83
C THR A 183 15.21 3.88 -3.19
N LYS A 184 15.86 2.94 -3.90
CA LYS A 184 17.07 2.27 -3.38
C LYS A 184 18.23 3.24 -3.14
N SER A 185 18.43 4.23 -4.02
CA SER A 185 19.46 5.25 -3.82
C SER A 185 19.19 6.13 -2.60
N SER A 186 17.92 6.51 -2.34
CA SER A 186 17.53 7.25 -1.14
C SER A 186 17.73 6.46 0.16
N LEU A 187 17.61 5.13 0.12
CA LEU A 187 17.92 4.27 1.27
C LEU A 187 19.43 4.05 1.48
N ALA A 188 20.25 4.16 0.43
CA ALA A 188 21.69 3.93 0.50
C ALA A 188 22.50 5.16 0.98
N THR A 189 21.91 6.36 0.93
CA THR A 189 22.53 7.56 1.49
C THR A 189 22.34 7.61 3.01
N ASN A 190 23.44 7.42 3.77
CA ASN A 190 23.51 7.69 5.21
C ASN A 190 22.99 9.11 5.52
N PRO A 191 22.03 9.29 6.44
CA PRO A 191 21.52 10.60 6.80
C PRO A 191 22.46 11.27 7.80
N THR A 192 23.56 11.84 7.30
CA THR A 192 24.44 12.74 8.07
C THR A 192 24.64 14.09 7.35
N ALA A 193 23.63 14.58 6.63
CA ALA A 193 23.66 15.91 6.02
C ALA A 193 22.43 16.78 6.40
N PRO A 194 22.59 18.10 6.62
CA PRO A 194 21.67 18.92 7.41
C PRO A 194 20.46 19.51 6.65
N ASN A 195 20.20 19.07 5.42
CA ASN A 195 19.11 19.58 4.58
C ASN A 195 18.11 18.47 4.27
N GLN A 196 17.38 17.99 5.28
CA GLN A 196 16.33 16.99 5.09
C GLN A 196 14.94 17.63 5.09
N ASP A 197 14.16 17.22 4.09
CA ASP A 197 12.70 17.27 4.09
C ASP A 197 12.18 16.80 5.47
N PRO A 198 11.39 17.60 6.21
CA PRO A 198 10.88 17.27 7.54
C PRO A 198 10.17 15.91 7.58
N SER A 199 9.57 15.50 6.46
CA SER A 199 8.86 14.23 6.33
C SER A 199 9.80 13.01 6.30
N ALA A 200 11.07 13.16 5.90
CA ALA A 200 12.04 12.07 5.87
C ALA A 200 12.47 11.62 7.28
N ILE A 201 12.45 12.52 8.26
CA ILE A 201 12.87 12.25 9.65
C ILE A 201 11.86 11.33 10.35
N LEU A 202 10.57 11.47 10.03
CA LEU A 202 9.49 10.69 10.68
C LEU A 202 9.41 9.25 10.16
N ASN A 203 9.92 8.98 8.95
CA ASN A 203 9.80 7.67 8.32
C ASN A 203 10.98 6.76 8.69
N PRO A 204 10.75 5.47 9.01
CA PRO A 204 11.84 4.56 9.32
C PRO A 204 12.64 4.21 8.07
N VAL A 205 13.96 4.10 8.22
CA VAL A 205 14.87 3.62 7.17
C VAL A 205 15.37 2.23 7.56
N GLY A 206 15.29 1.29 6.62
CA GLY A 206 15.70 -0.11 6.83
C GLY A 206 14.72 -0.92 7.68
N SER A 207 15.16 -2.11 8.10
CA SER A 207 14.35 -3.03 8.92
C SER A 207 14.46 -2.70 10.42
N PRO A 208 13.40 -2.94 11.22
CA PRO A 208 13.45 -2.71 12.66
C PRO A 208 14.38 -3.72 13.33
N GLN A 209 15.01 -3.33 14.44
CA GLN A 209 15.72 -4.28 15.29
C GLN A 209 14.71 -5.22 15.98
N PRO A 210 14.91 -6.55 15.93
CA PRO A 210 14.03 -7.49 16.62
C PRO A 210 13.89 -7.15 18.11
N GLY A 211 12.65 -7.13 18.59
CA GLY A 211 12.28 -6.79 19.97
C GLY A 211 12.33 -5.31 20.34
N ILE A 212 13.02 -4.43 19.59
CA ILE A 212 13.29 -3.04 19.99
C ILE A 212 12.66 -2.02 19.02
N GLY A 213 12.73 -2.28 17.71
CA GLY A 213 12.28 -1.36 16.67
C GLY A 213 13.40 -0.50 16.08
N TRP A 214 13.05 0.66 15.54
CA TRP A 214 14.00 1.67 15.08
C TRP A 214 14.36 2.64 16.20
N GLU A 215 15.58 3.17 16.18
CA GLU A 215 15.99 4.22 17.12
C GLU A 215 15.29 5.54 16.77
N VAL A 216 14.59 6.11 17.75
CA VAL A 216 14.00 7.45 17.63
C VAL A 216 15.13 8.47 17.61
N THR A 217 15.23 9.28 16.57
CA THR A 217 16.36 10.20 16.34
C THR A 217 16.05 11.65 16.71
N THR A 218 14.77 12.01 16.81
CA THR A 218 14.34 13.37 17.16
C THR A 218 14.57 13.70 18.63
N LYS A 219 14.82 15.00 18.90
CA LYS A 219 14.94 15.54 20.25
C LYS A 219 13.65 16.23 20.65
N SER A 220 13.24 16.02 21.88
CA SER A 220 12.00 16.58 22.41
C SER A 220 12.21 18.04 22.79
N GLY A 221 11.27 18.90 22.41
CA GLY A 221 11.17 20.23 22.99
C GLY A 221 10.45 20.22 24.34
N PRO A 222 10.39 21.37 25.03
CA PRO A 222 9.65 21.50 26.28
C PRO A 222 8.15 21.19 26.13
N ALA A 223 7.55 21.51 24.98
CA ALA A 223 6.13 21.28 24.71
C ALA A 223 5.82 19.78 24.59
N GLU A 224 6.65 19.01 23.88
CA GLU A 224 6.52 17.56 23.71
C GLU A 224 6.60 16.84 25.06
N ILE A 225 7.60 17.18 25.88
CA ILE A 225 7.79 16.59 27.21
C ILE A 225 6.58 16.93 28.11
N ALA A 226 6.10 18.17 28.08
CA ALA A 226 4.97 18.60 28.89
C ALA A 226 3.66 17.90 28.48
N LEU A 227 3.40 17.76 27.17
CA LEU A 227 2.25 17.00 26.67
C LEU A 227 2.37 15.51 27.03
N ALA A 228 3.55 14.90 26.86
CA ALA A 228 3.80 13.50 27.22
C ALA A 228 3.50 13.22 28.69
N ARG A 229 3.97 14.09 29.59
CA ARG A 229 3.67 14.02 31.03
C ARG A 229 2.18 14.13 31.30
N HIS A 230 1.50 15.11 30.68
CA HIS A 230 0.05 15.28 30.84
C HIS A 230 -0.71 14.02 30.40
N LEU A 231 -0.38 13.47 29.24
CA LEU A 231 -0.98 12.24 28.72
C LEU A 231 -0.82 11.09 29.72
N ASN A 232 0.37 10.90 30.26
CA ASN A 232 0.62 9.86 31.26
C ASN A 232 -0.14 10.11 32.58
N GLN A 233 -0.20 11.36 33.05
CA GLN A 233 -0.94 11.74 34.26
C GLN A 233 -2.44 11.46 34.17
N ILE A 234 -3.05 11.65 33.00
CA ILE A 234 -4.46 11.32 32.78
C ILE A 234 -4.68 9.83 32.46
N GLY A 235 -3.64 9.00 32.53
CA GLY A 235 -3.68 7.57 32.25
C GLY A 235 -3.85 7.22 30.77
N ALA A 236 -3.55 8.15 29.86
CA ALA A 236 -3.57 7.86 28.44
C ALA A 236 -2.45 6.88 28.08
N LYS A 237 -2.80 5.89 27.25
CA LYS A 237 -1.86 4.85 26.80
C LYS A 237 -1.73 4.86 25.29
N MET A 238 -0.53 4.65 24.79
CA MET A 238 -0.28 4.37 23.39
C MET A 238 0.10 2.90 23.23
N TYR A 239 -0.78 2.16 22.56
CA TYR A 239 -0.56 0.77 22.19
C TYR A 239 0.25 0.74 20.89
N SER A 240 1.41 0.11 20.95
CA SER A 240 2.47 0.14 19.93
C SER A 240 2.97 -1.27 19.65
N ALA A 241 3.51 -1.49 18.45
CA ALA A 241 4.35 -2.65 18.17
C ALA A 241 5.77 -2.18 17.79
N TYR A 242 6.82 -2.87 18.22
CA TYR A 242 8.20 -2.42 17.93
C TYR A 242 8.50 -2.36 16.42
N TRP A 243 7.92 -3.26 15.62
CA TRP A 243 8.08 -3.32 14.16
C TRP A 243 7.16 -2.37 13.39
N CYS A 244 6.28 -1.63 14.06
CA CYS A 244 5.25 -0.83 13.42
C CYS A 244 5.80 0.53 12.98
N PRO A 245 5.85 0.83 11.66
CA PRO A 245 6.40 2.09 11.15
C PRO A 245 5.61 3.33 11.58
N HIS A 246 4.28 3.21 11.64
CA HIS A 246 3.42 4.27 12.14
C HIS A 246 3.62 4.55 13.63
N CYS A 247 3.97 3.52 14.41
CA CYS A 247 4.32 3.65 15.81
C CYS A 247 5.64 4.39 15.95
N TYR A 248 6.62 4.10 15.08
CA TYR A 248 7.86 4.87 14.99
C TYR A 248 7.62 6.33 14.62
N GLN A 249 6.76 6.63 13.63
CA GLN A 249 6.38 8.01 13.29
C GLN A 249 5.80 8.76 14.49
N GLN A 250 4.84 8.15 15.21
CA GLN A 250 4.27 8.74 16.42
C GLN A 250 5.35 8.99 17.49
N LYS A 251 6.29 8.04 17.65
CA LYS A 251 7.40 8.17 18.61
C LYS A 251 8.35 9.31 18.22
N GLN A 252 8.62 9.51 16.93
CA GLN A 252 9.43 10.62 16.42
C GLN A 252 8.78 11.99 16.69
N LEU A 253 7.45 12.09 16.71
CA LEU A 253 6.79 13.36 17.07
C LEU A 253 7.10 13.79 18.51
N PHE A 254 7.20 12.84 19.44
CA PHE A 254 7.50 13.14 20.85
C PHE A 254 9.00 13.29 21.15
N GLY A 255 9.87 12.62 20.40
CA GLY A 255 11.30 12.62 20.62
C GLY A 255 11.76 11.75 21.79
N LYS A 256 13.08 11.58 21.91
CA LYS A 256 13.74 10.67 22.88
C LYS A 256 13.29 10.90 24.32
N GLU A 257 13.29 12.15 24.77
CA GLU A 257 12.96 12.55 26.14
C GLU A 257 11.47 12.45 26.44
N GLY A 258 10.59 12.88 25.52
CA GLY A 258 9.14 12.80 25.68
C GLY A 258 8.64 11.35 25.76
N LEU A 259 9.31 10.43 25.07
CA LEU A 259 8.95 9.01 25.14
C LEU A 259 9.18 8.37 26.51
N ASN A 260 10.14 8.86 27.28
CA ASN A 260 10.38 8.36 28.63
C ASN A 260 9.25 8.73 29.60
N GLU A 261 8.44 9.73 29.24
CA GLU A 261 7.31 10.20 30.04
C GLU A 261 5.99 9.56 29.62
N LEU A 262 5.92 8.92 28.44
CA LEU A 262 4.69 8.38 27.86
C LEU A 262 4.33 6.98 28.39
N GLY A 263 3.03 6.76 28.60
CA GLY A 263 2.47 5.44 28.86
C GLY A 263 2.46 4.55 27.60
N LEU A 264 3.62 4.01 27.22
CA LEU A 264 3.76 3.08 26.08
C LEU A 264 3.43 1.64 26.49
N VAL A 265 2.59 0.97 25.69
CA VAL A 265 2.31 -0.46 25.83
C VAL A 265 2.82 -1.19 24.59
N GLU A 266 3.79 -2.07 24.76
CA GLU A 266 4.35 -2.89 23.69
C GLU A 266 3.48 -4.15 23.48
N CYS A 267 2.84 -4.24 22.32
CA CYS A 267 1.87 -5.29 22.01
C CYS A 267 2.48 -6.48 21.27
N ALA A 268 3.69 -6.34 20.74
CA ALA A 268 4.46 -7.44 20.18
C ALA A 268 4.83 -8.46 21.25
N ALA A 269 4.46 -9.74 21.11
CA ALA A 269 4.82 -10.76 22.10
C ALA A 269 6.34 -10.99 22.22
N ASP A 270 7.06 -10.83 21.11
CA ASP A 270 8.54 -10.87 21.00
C ASP A 270 9.18 -9.48 21.22
N GLY A 271 8.40 -8.49 21.62
CA GLY A 271 8.87 -7.15 21.98
C GLY A 271 9.57 -7.11 23.35
N LYS A 272 10.45 -6.13 23.54
CA LYS A 272 11.03 -5.85 24.84
C LYS A 272 9.96 -5.32 25.79
N ASN A 273 9.84 -5.91 26.98
CA ASN A 273 8.81 -5.59 27.98
C ASN A 273 7.37 -5.69 27.41
N ALA A 274 7.17 -6.67 26.53
CA ALA A 274 5.90 -6.97 25.88
C ALA A 274 4.75 -7.17 26.88
N GLN A 275 3.58 -6.63 26.54
CA GLN A 275 2.32 -6.75 27.25
C GLN A 275 1.17 -7.07 26.27
N PRO A 276 1.26 -8.17 25.49
CA PRO A 276 0.26 -8.51 24.47
C PRO A 276 -1.14 -8.71 25.09
N ASP A 277 -1.23 -9.30 26.28
CA ASP A 277 -2.49 -9.52 26.99
C ASP A 277 -3.22 -8.21 27.33
N ALA A 278 -2.46 -7.15 27.65
CA ALA A 278 -3.02 -5.84 27.91
C ALA A 278 -3.63 -5.23 26.62
N CYS A 279 -3.02 -5.50 25.46
CA CYS A 279 -3.51 -5.04 24.17
C CYS A 279 -4.76 -5.81 23.72
N VAL A 280 -4.79 -7.12 23.93
CA VAL A 280 -5.97 -7.97 23.68
C VAL A 280 -7.13 -7.54 24.58
N SER A 281 -6.87 -7.36 25.88
CA SER A 281 -7.88 -6.94 26.86
C SER A 281 -8.44 -5.54 26.58
N ALA A 282 -7.61 -4.64 26.03
CA ALA A 282 -8.02 -3.31 25.60
C ALA A 282 -8.71 -3.29 24.22
N GLY A 283 -8.86 -4.45 23.57
CA GLY A 283 -9.53 -4.56 22.28
C GLY A 283 -8.77 -3.89 21.12
N ILE A 284 -7.45 -3.82 21.20
CA ILE A 284 -6.61 -3.16 20.20
C ILE A 284 -6.56 -3.98 18.91
N LYS A 285 -6.95 -3.36 17.80
CA LYS A 285 -7.02 -4.00 16.47
C LYS A 285 -5.89 -3.57 15.53
N SER A 286 -5.21 -2.48 15.85
CA SER A 286 -4.23 -1.82 14.98
C SER A 286 -3.22 -1.01 15.79
N TYR A 287 -2.08 -0.70 15.19
CA TYR A 287 -1.03 0.10 15.84
C TYR A 287 -0.61 1.29 14.95
N PRO A 288 -0.27 2.46 15.54
CA PRO A 288 -0.50 2.77 16.95
C PRO A 288 -2.00 2.96 17.21
N THR A 289 -2.42 2.68 18.43
CA THR A 289 -3.75 3.08 18.92
C THR A 289 -3.58 3.79 20.25
N TRP A 290 -4.13 4.99 20.36
CA TRP A 290 -4.21 5.73 21.60
C TRP A 290 -5.48 5.37 22.36
N GLN A 291 -5.40 5.24 23.67
CA GLN A 291 -6.57 5.19 24.54
C GLN A 291 -6.50 6.41 25.46
N ILE A 292 -7.38 7.38 25.20
CA ILE A 292 -7.42 8.66 25.93
C ILE A 292 -8.81 8.77 26.57
N LYS A 293 -8.87 8.90 27.90
CA LYS A 293 -10.15 8.93 28.66
C LYS A 293 -11.08 7.75 28.30
N GLY A 294 -10.50 6.58 28.07
CA GLY A 294 -11.23 5.36 27.71
C GLY A 294 -11.62 5.22 26.24
N GLN A 295 -11.43 6.26 25.41
CA GLN A 295 -11.79 6.24 23.98
C GLN A 295 -10.60 5.81 23.12
N PRO A 296 -10.75 4.81 22.23
CA PRO A 296 -9.71 4.39 21.30
C PRO A 296 -9.62 5.34 20.10
N VAL A 297 -8.39 5.73 19.75
CA VAL A 297 -8.08 6.58 18.59
C VAL A 297 -6.95 5.91 17.80
N ALA A 298 -7.29 5.34 16.65
CA ALA A 298 -6.37 4.56 15.83
C ALA A 298 -5.53 5.45 14.89
N GLY A 299 -4.30 4.99 14.60
CA GLY A 299 -3.37 5.64 13.68
C GLY A 299 -2.51 6.72 14.33
N VAL A 300 -1.60 7.30 13.55
CA VAL A 300 -0.74 8.41 13.98
C VAL A 300 -1.60 9.66 14.21
N GLN A 301 -1.42 10.29 15.36
CA GLN A 301 -2.08 11.53 15.75
C GLN A 301 -1.06 12.66 15.86
N SER A 302 -1.42 13.83 15.34
CA SER A 302 -0.65 15.05 15.58
C SER A 302 -0.64 15.40 17.08
N LEU A 303 0.39 16.10 17.53
CA LEU A 303 0.51 16.48 18.94
C LEU A 303 -0.58 17.49 19.35
N GLU A 304 -1.02 18.33 18.43
CA GLU A 304 -2.16 19.24 18.59
C GLU A 304 -3.45 18.46 18.84
N LYS A 305 -3.72 17.43 18.03
CA LYS A 305 -4.89 16.58 18.19
C LYS A 305 -4.86 15.81 19.50
N LEU A 306 -3.70 15.29 19.90
CA LEU A 306 -3.53 14.65 21.22
C LEU A 306 -3.75 15.63 22.37
N ALA A 307 -3.27 16.87 22.23
CA ALA A 307 -3.51 17.93 23.20
C ALA A 307 -5.01 18.25 23.34
N ASP A 308 -5.74 18.33 22.23
CA ASP A 308 -7.18 18.60 22.24
C ASP A 308 -7.97 17.45 22.87
N LEU A 309 -7.71 16.20 22.45
CA LEU A 309 -8.39 15.02 22.99
C LEU A 309 -8.13 14.82 24.49
N SER A 310 -6.92 15.13 24.95
CA SER A 310 -6.53 15.03 26.35
C SER A 310 -6.99 16.21 27.20
N GLY A 311 -7.41 17.33 26.59
CA GLY A 311 -7.74 18.58 27.28
C GLY A 311 -6.51 19.30 27.83
N TYR A 312 -5.35 19.12 27.19
CA TYR A 312 -4.10 19.75 27.58
C TYR A 312 -4.11 21.26 27.31
N GLN A 313 -3.71 22.04 28.32
CA GLN A 313 -3.70 23.51 28.32
C GLN A 313 -2.29 24.11 28.38
N GLY A 314 -1.24 23.27 28.33
CA GLY A 314 0.15 23.74 28.38
C GLY A 314 0.70 24.20 27.03
N PRO A 315 2.02 24.44 26.92
CA PRO A 315 2.67 24.91 25.70
C PRO A 315 2.45 23.95 24.52
N ARG A 316 2.11 24.50 23.35
CA ARG A 316 1.82 23.75 22.11
C ARG A 316 2.74 24.12 20.94
N ASN A 317 3.86 24.75 21.23
CA ASN A 317 4.91 25.06 20.26
C ASN A 317 5.75 23.81 19.96
N PHE A 318 5.12 22.81 19.36
CA PHE A 318 5.76 21.55 19.01
C PHE A 318 6.74 21.72 17.83
N ASN A 319 7.86 21.02 17.90
CA ASN A 319 8.93 21.00 16.90
C ASN A 319 8.57 20.15 15.67
N TYR A 320 7.65 19.19 15.82
CA TYR A 320 7.28 18.23 14.79
C TYR A 320 5.75 18.14 14.64
N SER A 321 5.27 18.03 13.40
CA SER A 321 3.85 17.93 13.09
C SER A 321 3.52 16.73 12.19
N TRP A 322 2.25 16.33 12.20
CA TRP A 322 1.73 15.24 11.36
C TRP A 322 0.34 15.58 10.79
N PRO A 323 0.11 15.45 9.47
CA PRO A 323 1.09 15.14 8.44
C PRO A 323 2.22 16.18 8.43
N ALA A 324 3.44 15.76 8.05
CA ALA A 324 4.55 16.69 7.91
C ALA A 324 4.17 17.81 6.91
N PRO A 325 4.58 19.06 7.15
CA PRO A 325 4.23 20.20 6.32
C PRO A 325 4.86 20.12 4.93
#